data_AF-A0A5L8ZAT5-F1
#
_entry.id   AF-A0A5L8ZAT5-F1
#
_cell.length_a   1.000
_cell.length_b   1.000
_cell.length_c   1.000
_cell.angle_alpha   90.00
_cell.angle_beta   90.00
_cell.angle_gamma   90.00
#
_symmetry.space_group_name_H-M   'P 1'
#
loop_
_entity.id
_entity.type
_entity.pdbx_description
1 polymer ?
#
loop_
_entity_poly.entity_id
_entity_poly.type
_entity_poly.pdbx_seq_one_letter_code
_entity_poly.pdbx_strand_id
1 'polypeptide(L)'
;MNCEIKNFKEAFIKGDIVFILRRVSNDGMLRSFKAFYYHKKQFLPIPYELAKSVGDGLDKNDDIKIRGVGMDMSFALWLKIAKYLKLNCQELEQNFKTYTSYENFMKYDKYMQKIIEI
;
A
#
# COMPACT_ATOMS: atom_id res chain seq x y z
N MET A 1 -14.34 12.38 8.73
CA MET A 1 -13.38 11.41 8.12
C MET A 1 -14.02 10.04 8.23
N ASN A 2 -14.18 9.31 7.11
CA ASN A 2 -14.75 7.95 7.10
C ASN A 2 -13.97 7.06 8.10
N CYS A 3 -14.67 6.21 8.86
CA CYS A 3 -14.09 5.31 9.86
C CYS A 3 -12.94 4.46 9.26
N GLU A 4 -13.11 4.03 8.00
CA GLU A 4 -12.10 3.26 7.26
C GLU A 4 -10.82 4.05 7.02
N ILE A 5 -10.92 5.34 6.65
CA ILE A 5 -9.76 6.22 6.45
C ILE A 5 -9.05 6.48 7.78
N LYS A 6 -9.78 6.57 8.89
CA LYS A 6 -9.18 6.67 10.23
C LYS A 6 -8.37 5.42 10.58
N ASN A 7 -8.96 4.24 10.40
CA ASN A 7 -8.28 2.97 10.68
C ASN A 7 -7.04 2.79 9.77
N PHE A 8 -7.17 3.14 8.48
CA PHE A 8 -6.05 3.12 7.55
C PHE A 8 -4.93 4.08 7.99
N LYS A 9 -5.27 5.30 8.39
CA LYS A 9 -4.30 6.30 8.88
C LYS A 9 -3.54 5.80 10.10
N GLU A 10 -4.23 5.18 11.06
CA GLU A 10 -3.60 4.60 12.25
C GLU A 10 -2.65 3.44 11.90
N ALA A 11 -3.04 2.56 10.98
CA ALA A 11 -2.17 1.49 10.49
C ALA A 11 -0.97 2.05 9.71
N PHE A 12 -1.17 3.12 8.94
CA PHE A 12 -0.11 3.79 8.20
C PHE A 12 0.97 4.36 9.11
N ILE A 13 0.57 5.03 10.20
CA ILE A 13 1.52 5.56 11.19
C ILE A 13 2.33 4.43 11.85
N LYS A 14 1.72 3.27 12.10
CA LYS A 14 2.38 2.10 12.71
C LYS A 14 3.25 1.30 11.75
N GLY A 15 3.20 1.60 10.46
CA GLY A 15 3.83 0.82 9.41
C GLY A 15 3.21 -0.55 9.14
N ASP A 16 1.95 -0.70 9.52
CA ASP A 16 1.13 -1.90 9.29
C ASP A 16 0.47 -1.84 7.89
N ILE A 17 1.23 -1.41 6.88
CA ILE A 17 0.80 -1.25 5.48
C ILE A 17 1.63 -2.16 4.58
N VAL A 18 0.96 -2.76 3.62
CA VAL A 18 1.57 -3.62 2.62
C VAL A 18 1.20 -3.16 1.21
N PHE A 19 2.21 -3.05 0.35
CA PHE A 19 2.03 -2.88 -1.09
C PHE A 19 2.41 -4.16 -1.82
N ILE A 20 1.55 -4.63 -2.69
CA ILE A 20 1.80 -5.79 -3.54
C ILE A 20 1.87 -5.30 -4.98
N LEU A 21 3.02 -5.48 -5.62
CA LEU A 21 3.17 -5.19 -7.04
C LEU A 21 2.30 -6.16 -7.83
N ARG A 22 1.45 -5.63 -8.72
CA ARG A 22 0.51 -6.39 -9.54
C ARG A 22 0.88 -6.38 -11.00
N ARG A 23 1.37 -5.25 -11.49
CA ARG A 23 1.73 -5.08 -12.90
C ARG A 23 2.86 -4.08 -13.06
N VAL A 24 3.67 -4.32 -14.06
CA VAL A 24 4.66 -3.38 -14.60
C VAL A 24 4.37 -3.25 -16.10
N SER A 25 4.31 -2.03 -16.62
CA SER A 25 4.19 -1.80 -18.06
C SER A 25 5.46 -2.22 -18.79
N ASN A 26 5.36 -2.44 -20.11
CA ASN A 26 6.50 -2.86 -20.93
C ASN A 26 7.67 -1.86 -20.89
N ASP A 27 7.37 -0.57 -20.79
CA ASP A 27 8.37 0.51 -20.66
C ASP A 27 8.91 0.65 -19.22
N GLY A 28 8.37 -0.10 -18.25
CA GLY A 28 8.75 -0.03 -16.84
C GLY A 28 8.26 1.22 -16.09
N MET A 29 7.65 2.17 -16.79
CA MET A 29 7.32 3.51 -16.31
C MET A 29 6.05 3.55 -15.47
N LEU A 30 5.17 2.57 -15.64
CA LEU A 30 3.89 2.47 -14.95
C LEU A 30 3.85 1.17 -14.15
N ARG A 31 3.61 1.28 -12.86
CA ARG A 31 3.42 0.14 -11.97
C ARG A 31 2.05 0.22 -11.31
N SER A 32 1.43 -0.93 -11.10
CA SER A 32 0.15 -1.06 -10.41
C SER A 32 0.36 -1.80 -9.10
N PHE A 33 -0.12 -1.23 -8.01
CA PHE A 33 0.01 -1.79 -6.68
C PHE A 33 -1.36 -2.03 -6.05
N LYS A 34 -1.52 -3.19 -5.44
CA LYS A 34 -2.60 -3.42 -4.49
C LYS A 34 -2.10 -3.06 -3.09
N ALA A 35 -2.88 -2.27 -2.36
CA ALA A 35 -2.51 -1.79 -1.03
C ALA A 35 -3.45 -2.36 0.04
N PHE A 36 -2.85 -2.84 1.13
CA PHE A 36 -3.55 -3.38 2.28
C PHE A 36 -3.03 -2.73 3.57
N TYR A 37 -3.88 -2.72 4.59
CA TYR A 37 -3.49 -2.38 5.94
C TYR A 37 -3.93 -3.45 6.92
N TYR A 38 -3.12 -3.70 7.94
CA TYR A 38 -3.45 -4.66 8.98
C TYR A 38 -4.26 -3.99 10.10
N HIS A 39 -5.42 -4.55 10.41
CA HIS A 39 -6.30 -4.05 11.45
C HIS A 39 -7.12 -5.19 12.05
N LYS A 40 -7.17 -5.27 13.39
CA LYS A 40 -7.97 -6.29 14.12
C LYS A 40 -7.76 -7.71 13.59
N LYS A 41 -6.50 -8.13 13.44
CA LYS A 41 -6.10 -9.48 13.00
C LYS A 41 -6.45 -9.86 11.56
N GLN A 42 -6.70 -8.88 10.70
CA GLN A 42 -6.97 -9.10 9.28
C GLN A 42 -6.33 -8.01 8.43
N PHE A 43 -6.04 -8.34 7.17
CA PHE A 43 -5.68 -7.36 6.16
C PHE A 43 -6.93 -6.85 5.47
N LEU A 44 -7.08 -5.53 5.46
CA LEU A 44 -8.17 -4.83 4.79
C LEU A 44 -7.62 -4.05 3.60
N PRO A 45 -8.36 -3.96 2.49
CA PRO A 45 -7.92 -3.16 1.35
C PRO A 45 -7.87 -1.69 1.74
N ILE A 46 -6.99 -0.94 1.09
CA ILE A 46 -7.00 0.53 1.15
C ILE A 46 -8.41 1.08 0.87
N PRO A 47 -8.89 2.10 1.61
CA PRO A 47 -10.20 2.69 1.32
C PRO A 47 -10.27 3.22 -0.12
N TYR A 48 -11.34 2.90 -0.85
CA TYR A 48 -11.47 3.18 -2.27
C TYR A 48 -11.25 4.66 -2.63
N GLU A 49 -11.88 5.57 -1.89
CA GLU A 49 -11.72 7.02 -2.09
C GLU A 49 -10.27 7.49 -1.90
N LEU A 50 -9.54 6.84 -1.00
CA LEU A 50 -8.13 7.12 -0.78
C LEU A 50 -7.30 6.57 -1.94
N ALA A 51 -7.54 5.32 -2.37
CA ALA A 51 -6.86 4.69 -3.50
C ALA A 51 -6.98 5.52 -4.79
N LYS A 52 -8.18 6.04 -5.06
CA LYS A 52 -8.46 6.93 -6.21
C LYS A 52 -7.67 8.23 -6.17
N SER A 53 -7.33 8.72 -4.97
CA SER A 53 -6.72 10.04 -4.76
C SER A 53 -5.19 10.04 -4.69
N VAL A 54 -4.57 8.90 -4.36
CA VAL A 54 -3.13 8.81 -4.06
C VAL A 54 -2.26 8.32 -5.21
N GLY A 55 -2.85 7.99 -6.36
CA GLY A 55 -2.14 7.48 -7.54
C GLY A 55 -2.43 8.26 -8.81
N ASP A 56 -1.88 7.78 -9.92
CA ASP A 56 -2.14 8.26 -11.29
C ASP A 56 -3.40 7.58 -11.87
N GLY A 57 -4.41 7.42 -11.00
CA GLY A 57 -5.65 6.68 -11.21
C GLY A 57 -5.57 5.20 -10.82
N LEU A 58 -6.71 4.51 -10.97
CA LEU A 58 -6.84 3.08 -10.74
C LEU A 58 -6.75 2.30 -12.07
N ASP A 59 -6.33 1.03 -12.00
CA ASP A 59 -6.48 0.09 -13.12
C ASP A 59 -7.84 -0.61 -13.09
N LYS A 60 -8.06 -1.58 -13.99
CA LYS A 60 -9.33 -2.31 -14.10
C LYS A 60 -9.66 -3.22 -12.91
N ASN A 61 -8.70 -3.46 -12.01
CA ASN A 61 -8.85 -4.28 -10.81
C ASN A 61 -8.85 -3.42 -9.53
N ASP A 62 -9.03 -2.10 -9.68
CA ASP A 62 -8.90 -1.10 -8.62
C ASP A 62 -7.50 -1.02 -7.98
N ASP A 63 -6.46 -1.48 -8.70
CA ASP A 63 -5.07 -1.34 -8.26
C ASP A 63 -4.57 0.09 -8.52
N ILE A 64 -3.78 0.64 -7.59
CA ILE A 64 -3.26 2.01 -7.66
C ILE A 64 -2.14 2.06 -8.68
N LYS A 65 -2.30 2.89 -9.71
CA LYS A 65 -1.25 3.14 -10.70
C LYS A 65 -0.29 4.22 -10.21
N ILE A 66 0.99 3.97 -10.39
CA ILE A 66 2.06 4.93 -10.13
C ILE A 66 2.96 5.00 -11.35
N ARG A 67 3.15 6.21 -11.86
CA ARG A 67 4.04 6.53 -12.96
C ARG A 67 5.29 7.22 -12.43
N GLY A 68 6.46 6.84 -12.95
CA GLY A 68 7.70 7.55 -12.65
C GLY A 68 8.94 6.93 -13.29
N VAL A 69 10.10 7.53 -13.02
CA VAL A 69 11.43 7.08 -13.43
C VAL A 69 12.37 7.20 -12.23
N GLY A 70 13.27 6.24 -12.05
CA GLY A 70 14.42 6.35 -11.12
C GLY A 70 14.13 6.18 -9.62
N MET A 71 12.90 6.43 -9.14
CA MET A 71 12.51 6.20 -7.73
C MET A 71 11.85 4.81 -7.54
N ASP A 72 11.99 4.21 -6.36
CA ASP A 72 11.15 3.08 -5.97
C ASP A 72 9.67 3.51 -5.97
N MET A 73 8.87 2.94 -6.88
CA MET A 73 7.46 3.32 -7.04
C MET A 73 6.60 2.96 -5.82
N SER A 74 7.03 2.00 -4.99
CA SER A 74 6.35 1.71 -3.72
C SER A 74 6.62 2.81 -2.69
N PHE A 75 7.82 3.39 -2.69
CA PHE A 75 8.11 4.58 -1.89
C PHE A 75 7.38 5.82 -2.40
N ALA A 76 7.28 6.00 -3.72
CA ALA A 76 6.49 7.07 -4.31
C ALA A 76 5.00 6.98 -3.91
N LEU A 77 4.43 5.76 -3.92
CA LEU A 77 3.07 5.52 -3.41
C LEU A 77 2.93 5.89 -1.94
N TRP A 78 3.88 5.45 -1.10
CA TRP A 78 3.91 5.77 0.33
C TRP A 78 3.91 7.28 0.58
N LEU A 79 4.77 8.03 -0.11
CA LEU A 79 4.83 9.50 0.00
C LEU A 79 3.51 10.17 -0.43
N LYS A 80 2.89 9.71 -1.53
CA LYS A 80 1.60 10.24 -1.99
C LYS A 80 0.50 10.00 -0.94
N ILE A 81 0.48 8.82 -0.31
CA ILE A 81 -0.46 8.50 0.77
C ILE A 81 -0.21 9.36 2.00
N ALA A 82 1.04 9.48 2.45
CA ALA A 82 1.39 10.29 3.61
C ALA A 82 1.00 11.76 3.41
N LYS A 83 1.26 12.31 2.22
CA LYS A 83 0.83 13.66 1.83
C LYS A 83 -0.70 13.82 1.87
N TYR A 84 -1.45 12.87 1.31
CA TYR A 84 -2.91 12.88 1.33
C TYR A 84 -3.46 12.87 2.77
N LEU A 85 -2.85 12.07 3.65
CA LEU A 85 -3.22 11.96 5.07
C LEU A 85 -2.73 13.13 5.93
N LYS A 86 -2.00 14.09 5.34
CA LYS A 86 -1.36 15.23 6.01
C LYS A 86 -0.44 14.78 7.15
N LEU A 87 0.42 13.82 6.87
CA LEU A 87 1.39 13.25 7.81
C LEU A 87 2.80 13.78 7.57
N ASN A 88 3.57 13.96 8.65
CA ASN A 88 4.99 14.29 8.55
C ASN A 88 5.80 13.02 8.24
N CYS A 89 6.32 12.92 7.01
CA CYS A 89 7.07 11.73 6.57
C CYS A 89 8.43 11.58 7.27
N GLN A 90 9.01 12.68 7.78
CA GLN A 90 10.30 12.64 8.48
C GLN A 90 10.19 11.93 9.84
N GLU A 91 9.04 12.05 10.50
CA GLU A 91 8.78 11.43 11.80
C GLU A 91 8.39 9.95 11.69
N LEU A 92 7.83 9.52 10.56
CA LEU A 92 7.33 8.15 10.40
C LEU A 92 8.43 7.15 10.06
N GLU A 93 9.55 7.65 9.53
CA GLU A 93 10.56 6.84 8.82
C GLU A 93 9.90 6.01 7.69
N GLN A 94 10.68 5.45 6.77
CA GLN A 94 10.08 4.65 5.69
C GLN A 94 9.56 3.31 6.26
N ASN A 95 8.28 3.24 6.60
CA ASN A 95 7.70 2.17 7.41
C ASN A 95 6.63 1.35 6.67
N PHE A 96 6.94 0.77 5.51
CA PHE A 96 6.01 -0.13 4.81
C PHE A 96 6.72 -1.38 4.31
N LYS A 97 5.93 -2.38 3.93
CA LYS A 97 6.43 -3.57 3.25
C LYS A 97 5.95 -3.62 1.82
N THR A 98 6.83 -4.10 0.93
CA THR A 98 6.50 -4.35 -0.46
C THR A 98 6.74 -5.81 -0.81
N TYR A 99 5.82 -6.39 -1.58
CA TYR A 99 5.94 -7.74 -2.13
C TYR A 99 5.77 -7.71 -3.64
N THR A 100 6.43 -8.64 -4.33
CA THR A 100 6.33 -8.77 -5.79
C THR A 100 5.14 -9.60 -6.26
N SER A 101 4.47 -10.31 -5.35
CA SER A 101 3.28 -11.11 -5.66
C SER A 101 2.45 -11.39 -4.40
N TYR A 102 1.23 -11.92 -4.58
CA TYR A 102 0.40 -12.36 -3.45
C TYR A 102 1.01 -13.55 -2.73
N GLU A 103 1.57 -14.50 -3.47
CA GLU A 103 2.21 -15.70 -2.92
C GLU A 103 3.37 -15.30 -2.00
N ASN A 104 4.18 -14.33 -2.42
CA ASN A 104 5.25 -13.78 -1.59
C ASN A 104 4.72 -13.09 -0.33
N PHE A 105 3.62 -12.34 -0.45
CA PHE A 105 2.96 -11.75 0.70
C PHE A 105 2.45 -12.81 1.69
N MET A 106 1.71 -13.81 1.21
CA MET A 106 1.18 -14.92 2.02
C MET A 106 2.30 -15.69 2.74
N LYS A 107 3.41 -15.94 2.03
CA LYS A 107 4.51 -16.77 2.51
C LYS A 107 5.41 -16.05 3.53
N TYR A 108 5.61 -14.75 3.39
CA TYR A 108 6.66 -14.02 4.12
C TYR A 108 6.15 -12.90 5.03
N ASP A 109 4.88 -12.49 4.95
CA ASP A 109 4.38 -11.50 5.90
C ASP A 109 4.11 -12.12 7.27
N LYS A 110 4.69 -11.51 8.32
CA LYS A 110 4.59 -11.94 9.72
C LYS A 110 3.15 -12.09 10.21
N TYR A 111 2.23 -11.27 9.73
CA TYR A 111 0.82 -11.34 10.14
C TYR A 111 0.10 -12.43 9.37
N MET A 112 0.44 -12.66 8.08
CA MET A 112 -0.12 -13.77 7.31
C MET A 112 0.36 -15.13 7.81
N GLN A 113 1.65 -15.27 8.16
CA GLN A 113 2.16 -16.51 8.77
C GLN A 113 1.41 -16.86 10.05
N LYS A 114 1.17 -15.88 10.92
CA LYS A 114 0.36 -16.05 12.14
C LYS A 114 -1.10 -16.41 11.89
N ILE A 115 -1.66 -16.09 10.72
CA ILE A 115 -3.03 -16.46 10.35
C ILE A 115 -3.07 -17.91 9.81
N ILE A 116 -2.03 -18.34 9.09
CA ILE A 116 -1.94 -19.69 8.48
C ILE A 116 -1.53 -20.76 9.50
N GLU A 117 -0.76 -20.40 10.51
CA GLU A 117 -0.31 -21.31 11.59
C GLU A 117 -1.42 -21.66 12.61
N ILE A 118 -2.67 -21.21 12.39
CA ILE A 118 -3.87 -21.56 13.18
C ILE A 118 -4.63 -22.68 12.49
#